data_AF-A0A4Q3NJV1-F1
#
_entry.id   AF-A0A4Q3NJV1-F1
#
_cell.length_a   1.000
_cell.length_b   1.000
_cell.length_c   1.000
_cell.angle_alpha   90.00
_cell.angle_beta   90.00
_cell.angle_gamma   90.00
#
_symmetry.space_group_name_H-M   'P 1'
#
loop_
_entity.id
_entity.type
_entity.pdbx_description
1 polymer ?
#
loop_
_entity_poly.entity_id
_entity_poly.type
_entity_poly.pdbx_seq_one_letter_code
_entity_poly.pdbx_strand_id
1 'polypeptide(L)'
;RKEIDAQGNEIDPRQELVDKILEYKRFKEAAAKMAEMEAIRMLMVRRGNSASELALIGEESGEGTEIQAITLFKLMKTFEKVIKRLELQKAVKPVHTVVNYNYTMEGSREYMVDVVKKEKVMSFEKIFEVCQDRIHAIFLFLSMLELVQAKYMTIMTGDGRNNFIVEFNENREEEVVFELN
;
A
#
# COMPACT_ATOMS: atom_id res chain seq x y z
N ARG A 1 -36.27 65.29 -27.13
CA ARG A 1 -36.95 64.19 -27.83
C ARG A 1 -36.44 62.90 -27.23
N LYS A 2 -37.31 61.96 -26.82
CA LYS A 2 -36.90 60.67 -26.25
C LYS A 2 -36.32 59.79 -27.37
N GLU A 3 -35.22 59.11 -27.09
CA GLU A 3 -34.62 58.15 -28.03
C GLU A 3 -35.41 56.83 -27.98
N ILE A 4 -35.62 56.22 -29.15
CA ILE A 4 -36.49 55.05 -29.36
C ILE A 4 -35.61 53.93 -29.89
N ASP A 5 -35.80 52.70 -29.41
CA ASP A 5 -35.07 51.54 -29.91
C ASP A 5 -35.51 51.14 -31.34
N ALA A 6 -34.80 50.18 -31.96
CA ALA A 6 -35.13 49.66 -33.29
C ALA A 6 -36.48 48.92 -33.37
N GLN A 7 -37.18 48.75 -32.23
CA GLN A 7 -38.47 48.05 -32.10
C GLN A 7 -39.62 48.99 -31.66
N GLY A 8 -39.38 50.30 -31.54
CA GLY A 8 -40.40 51.31 -31.24
C GLY A 8 -40.72 51.51 -29.76
N ASN A 9 -39.92 50.95 -28.84
CA ASN A 9 -40.14 51.12 -27.40
C ASN A 9 -39.44 52.37 -26.87
N GLU A 10 -40.06 53.07 -25.91
CA GLU A 10 -39.41 54.18 -25.23
C GLU A 10 -38.19 53.65 -24.43
N ILE A 11 -36.98 54.09 -24.77
CA ILE A 11 -35.79 53.80 -23.98
C ILE A 11 -35.91 54.63 -22.70
N ASP A 12 -36.24 53.98 -21.57
CA ASP A 12 -36.19 54.66 -20.26
C ASP A 12 -34.73 54.99 -19.94
N PRO A 13 -34.32 56.27 -19.90
CA PRO A 13 -32.94 56.65 -19.63
C PRO A 13 -32.45 56.21 -18.24
N ARG A 14 -33.37 55.78 -17.36
CA ARG A 14 -33.05 55.23 -16.03
C ARG A 14 -32.69 53.76 -16.07
N GLN A 15 -33.08 53.02 -17.12
CA GLN A 15 -32.85 51.58 -17.21
C GLN A 15 -31.35 51.25 -17.28
N GLU A 16 -30.58 51.95 -18.11
CA GLU A 16 -29.13 51.76 -18.21
C GLU A 16 -28.43 52.05 -16.87
N LEU A 17 -28.89 53.06 -16.14
CA LEU A 17 -28.35 53.40 -14.83
C LEU A 17 -28.69 52.32 -13.78
N VAL A 18 -29.93 51.82 -13.79
CA VAL A 18 -30.37 50.73 -12.91
C VAL A 18 -29.57 49.46 -13.18
N ASP A 19 -29.32 49.13 -14.45
CA ASP A 19 -28.55 47.96 -14.84
C ASP A 19 -27.08 48.08 -14.37
N LYS A 20 -26.44 49.25 -14.54
CA LYS A 20 -25.09 49.53 -14.01
C LYS A 20 -25.02 49.45 -12.49
N ILE A 21 -26.07 49.90 -11.78
CA ILE A 21 -26.13 49.82 -10.31
C ILE A 21 -26.29 48.37 -9.84
N LEU A 22 -27.13 47.58 -10.51
CA LEU A 22 -27.31 46.16 -10.21
C LEU A 22 -26.03 45.37 -10.49
N GLU A 23 -25.35 45.69 -11.58
CA GLU A 23 -24.07 45.11 -11.95
C GLU A 23 -22.99 45.44 -10.91
N TYR A 24 -22.84 46.72 -10.54
CA TYR A 24 -21.90 47.13 -9.49
C TYR A 24 -22.20 46.45 -8.15
N LYS A 25 -23.48 46.33 -7.78
CA LYS A 25 -23.87 45.64 -6.54
C LYS A 25 -23.46 44.17 -6.56
N ARG A 26 -23.66 43.46 -7.68
CA ARG A 26 -23.23 42.07 -7.86
C ARG A 26 -21.71 41.92 -7.75
N PHE A 27 -20.95 42.79 -8.43
CA PHE A 27 -19.49 42.74 -8.36
C PHE A 27 -18.96 43.09 -6.97
N LYS A 28 -19.56 44.06 -6.29
CA LYS A 28 -19.19 44.43 -4.91
C LYS A 28 -19.41 43.28 -3.93
N GLU A 29 -20.55 42.58 -4.05
CA GLU A 29 -20.84 41.40 -3.23
C GLU A 29 -19.89 40.24 -3.53
N ALA A 30 -19.58 39.99 -4.81
CA ALA A 30 -18.62 38.96 -5.20
C ALA A 30 -17.20 39.25 -4.70
N ALA A 31 -16.74 40.51 -4.82
CA ALA A 31 -15.43 40.94 -4.35
C ALA A 31 -15.30 40.80 -2.82
N ALA A 32 -16.35 41.15 -2.06
CA ALA A 32 -16.37 40.97 -0.60
C ALA A 32 -16.23 39.49 -0.21
N LYS A 33 -16.94 38.59 -0.88
CA LYS A 33 -16.83 37.13 -0.65
C LYS A 33 -15.45 36.59 -1.02
N MET A 34 -14.85 37.07 -2.12
CA MET A 34 -13.50 36.68 -2.51
C MET A 34 -12.45 37.13 -1.49
N ALA A 35 -12.57 38.35 -0.96
CA ALA A 35 -11.69 38.84 0.09
C ALA A 35 -11.79 38.02 1.38
N GLU A 36 -13.00 37.57 1.76
CA GLU A 36 -13.19 36.67 2.90
C GLU A 36 -12.53 35.30 2.67
N MET A 37 -12.71 34.70 1.49
CA MET A 37 -12.06 33.44 1.13
C MET A 37 -10.53 33.56 1.10
N GLU A 38 -10.00 34.69 0.65
CA GLU A 38 -8.57 34.98 0.66
C GLU A 38 -8.03 35.11 2.10
N ALA A 39 -8.72 35.84 2.97
CA ALA A 39 -8.35 35.96 4.38
C ALA A 39 -8.33 34.59 5.08
N ILE A 40 -9.33 33.74 4.81
CA ILE A 40 -9.36 32.34 5.29
C ILE A 40 -8.18 31.56 4.73
N ARG A 41 -7.84 31.73 3.44
CA ARG A 41 -6.71 31.05 2.80
C ARG A 41 -5.36 31.49 3.37
N MET A 42 -5.20 32.76 3.74
CA MET A 42 -3.98 33.28 4.37
C MET A 42 -3.73 32.67 5.76
N LEU A 43 -4.79 32.29 6.48
CA LEU A 43 -4.70 31.59 7.77
C LEU A 43 -4.35 30.10 7.63
N MET A 44 -4.41 29.55 6.41
CA MET A 44 -4.09 28.15 6.15
C MET A 44 -2.64 27.99 5.68
N VAL A 45 -1.89 27.11 6.34
CA VAL A 45 -0.56 26.70 5.88
C VAL A 45 -0.74 25.62 4.79
N ARG A 46 -0.11 25.80 3.63
CA ARG A 46 -0.07 24.75 2.62
C ARG A 46 0.77 23.58 3.16
N ARG A 47 0.22 22.37 3.16
CA ARG A 47 1.02 21.16 3.35
C ARG A 47 1.97 21.04 2.16
N GLY A 48 3.27 21.29 2.39
CA GLY A 48 4.31 20.88 1.45
C GLY A 48 4.19 19.38 1.20
N ASN A 49 4.41 18.92 -0.03
CA ASN A 49 4.28 17.52 -0.44
C ASN A 49 2.87 16.92 -0.65
N SER A 50 1.83 17.74 -0.85
CA SER A 50 0.52 17.21 -1.27
C SER A 50 0.55 16.52 -2.65
N ALA A 51 1.38 16.99 -3.58
CA ALA A 51 1.53 16.37 -4.90
C ALA A 51 2.30 15.03 -4.86
N SER A 52 3.35 14.92 -4.03
CA SER A 52 4.09 13.66 -3.86
C SER A 52 3.28 12.63 -3.09
N GLU A 53 2.47 13.04 -2.11
CA GLU A 53 1.55 12.13 -1.42
C GLU A 53 0.39 11.69 -2.33
N LEU A 54 -0.15 12.58 -3.17
CA LEU A 54 -1.14 12.21 -4.19
C LEU A 54 -0.53 11.30 -5.26
N ALA A 55 0.73 11.52 -5.64
CA ALA A 55 1.47 10.63 -6.53
C ALA A 55 1.65 9.25 -5.87
N LEU A 56 2.06 9.19 -4.60
CA LEU A 56 2.20 7.95 -3.84
C LEU A 56 0.86 7.19 -3.74
N ILE A 57 -0.25 7.89 -3.47
CA ILE A 57 -1.60 7.29 -3.42
C ILE A 57 -2.06 6.84 -4.81
N GLY A 58 -1.73 7.60 -5.86
CA GLY A 58 -2.01 7.27 -7.26
C GLY A 58 -1.19 6.07 -7.75
N GLU A 59 0.05 5.95 -7.29
CA GLU A 59 0.99 4.85 -7.59
C GLU A 59 0.56 3.56 -6.87
N GLU A 60 0.02 3.64 -5.65
CA GLU A 60 -0.62 2.51 -4.97
C GLU A 60 -1.90 2.02 -5.66
N SER A 61 -2.54 2.89 -6.46
CA SER A 61 -3.80 2.60 -7.17
C SER A 61 -3.61 2.31 -8.67
N GLY A 62 -2.40 2.49 -9.19
CA GLY A 62 -2.04 2.31 -10.59
C GLY A 62 -1.80 0.84 -10.94
N GLU A 63 -2.75 0.22 -11.61
CA GLU A 63 -2.53 -1.06 -12.28
C GLU A 63 -1.50 -0.90 -13.40
N GLY A 64 -0.33 -1.50 -13.24
CA GLY A 64 0.55 -1.84 -14.36
C GLY A 64 2.02 -1.56 -14.15
N THR A 65 2.77 -2.65 -13.92
CA THR A 65 4.12 -2.83 -14.49
C THR A 65 5.31 -2.07 -13.90
N GLU A 66 5.32 -1.74 -12.62
CA GLU A 66 6.55 -1.31 -11.98
C GLU A 66 6.83 -2.15 -10.74
N ILE A 67 8.09 -2.59 -10.64
CA ILE A 67 8.68 -3.50 -9.66
C ILE A 67 8.05 -3.24 -8.30
N GLN A 68 7.06 -4.06 -7.95
CA GLN A 68 6.30 -3.85 -6.73
C GLN A 68 7.26 -4.04 -5.56
N ALA A 69 7.68 -2.94 -4.95
CA ALA A 69 8.44 -2.98 -3.72
C ALA A 69 7.71 -3.93 -2.75
N ILE A 70 8.41 -4.98 -2.33
CA ILE A 70 7.89 -5.93 -1.35
C ILE A 70 7.80 -5.15 -0.04
N THR A 71 6.59 -4.70 0.30
CA THR A 71 6.34 -4.06 1.58
C THR A 71 6.01 -5.12 2.63
N LEU A 72 6.49 -4.93 3.86
CA LEU A 72 6.21 -5.80 5.00
C LEU A 72 4.70 -6.06 5.16
N PHE A 73 3.88 -5.06 4.84
CA PHE A 73 2.42 -5.17 4.85
C PHE A 73 1.87 -6.21 3.86
N LYS A 74 2.40 -6.26 2.62
CA LYS A 74 1.97 -7.26 1.63
C LYS A 74 2.36 -8.67 2.09
N LEU A 75 3.55 -8.83 2.65
CA LEU A 75 4.03 -10.11 3.22
C LEU A 75 3.17 -10.55 4.41
N MET A 76 2.77 -9.62 5.27
CA MET A 76 1.87 -9.91 6.39
C MET A 76 0.49 -10.35 5.90
N LYS A 77 -0.05 -9.71 4.85
CA LYS A 77 -1.34 -10.10 4.25
C LYS A 77 -1.31 -11.48 3.59
N THR A 78 -0.20 -11.87 2.94
CA THR A 78 -0.07 -13.25 2.42
C THR A 78 -0.01 -14.26 3.52
N PHE A 79 0.76 -13.98 4.57
CA PHE A 79 0.85 -14.86 5.73
C PHE A 79 -0.54 -15.07 6.36
N GLU A 80 -1.32 -14.00 6.55
CA GLU A 80 -2.69 -14.08 7.06
C GLU A 80 -3.59 -14.96 6.17
N LYS A 81 -3.50 -14.81 4.84
CA LYS A 81 -4.26 -15.62 3.87
C LYS A 81 -3.90 -17.11 3.96
N VAL A 82 -2.61 -17.43 4.10
CA VAL A 82 -2.12 -18.82 4.25
C VAL A 82 -2.61 -19.43 5.56
N ILE A 83 -2.54 -18.69 6.68
CA ILE A 83 -3.05 -19.17 7.97
C ILE A 83 -4.56 -19.45 7.90
N LYS A 84 -5.36 -18.53 7.34
CA LYS A 84 -6.80 -18.75 7.17
C LYS A 84 -7.10 -19.98 6.32
N ARG A 85 -6.31 -20.24 5.28
CA ARG A 85 -6.44 -21.43 4.43
C ARG A 85 -6.12 -22.71 5.19
N LEU A 86 -5.07 -22.72 6.01
CA LEU A 86 -4.71 -23.85 6.87
C LEU A 86 -5.79 -24.12 7.93
N GLU A 87 -6.36 -23.07 8.53
CA GLU A 87 -7.48 -23.18 9.49
C GLU A 87 -8.76 -23.71 8.82
N LEU A 88 -9.05 -23.31 7.57
CA LEU A 88 -10.21 -23.80 6.82
C LEU A 88 -10.03 -25.26 6.35
N GLN A 89 -8.83 -25.66 5.94
CA GLN A 89 -8.52 -27.04 5.54
C GLN A 89 -8.57 -28.00 6.73
N LYS A 90 -8.20 -27.52 7.92
CA LYS A 90 -8.28 -28.29 9.17
C LYS A 90 -9.56 -27.89 9.88
N ALA A 91 -10.67 -28.54 9.54
CA ALA A 91 -11.87 -28.54 10.38
C ALA A 91 -11.55 -29.21 11.73
N VAL A 92 -10.81 -28.52 12.60
CA VAL A 92 -10.32 -29.05 13.88
C VAL A 92 -11.48 -29.00 14.87
N LYS A 93 -12.08 -30.16 15.12
CA LYS A 93 -12.88 -30.38 16.33
C LYS A 93 -12.03 -29.97 17.54
N PRO A 94 -12.61 -29.27 18.54
CA PRO A 94 -11.85 -28.78 19.69
C PRO A 94 -11.42 -29.97 20.55
N VAL A 95 -10.19 -30.45 20.37
CA VAL A 95 -9.58 -31.43 21.26
C VAL A 95 -8.49 -30.71 22.03
N HIS A 96 -8.77 -30.42 23.30
CA HIS A 96 -7.85 -29.77 24.21
C HIS A 96 -6.83 -30.79 24.72
N THR A 97 -5.93 -31.22 23.84
CA THR A 97 -4.75 -32.00 24.23
C THR A 97 -3.61 -31.02 24.51
N VAL A 98 -2.85 -31.24 25.59
CA VAL A 98 -1.59 -30.53 25.83
C VAL A 98 -0.62 -30.97 24.73
N VAL A 99 -0.53 -30.18 23.67
CA VAL A 99 0.38 -30.44 22.56
C VAL A 99 1.76 -29.92 22.96
N ASN A 100 2.69 -30.83 23.21
CA ASN A 100 4.11 -30.47 23.26
C ASN A 100 4.54 -30.15 21.83
N TYR A 101 4.80 -28.88 21.55
CA TYR A 101 5.32 -28.47 20.26
C TYR A 101 6.79 -28.88 20.15
N ASN A 102 7.07 -30.00 19.46
CA ASN A 102 8.42 -30.48 19.19
C ASN A 102 9.10 -29.70 18.06
N TYR A 103 8.89 -28.38 17.96
CA TYR A 103 9.48 -27.53 16.94
C TYR A 103 10.49 -26.59 17.59
N THR A 104 11.77 -26.81 17.31
CA THR A 104 12.85 -25.91 17.71
C THR A 104 13.18 -24.96 16.57
N MET A 105 13.59 -23.74 16.91
CA MET A 105 14.00 -22.72 15.93
C MET A 105 15.13 -23.25 15.02
N GLU A 106 16.08 -24.00 15.58
CA GLU A 106 17.18 -24.64 14.83
C GLU A 106 16.68 -25.67 13.83
N GLY A 107 15.74 -26.55 14.23
CA GLY A 107 15.19 -27.58 13.36
C GLY A 107 14.41 -27.01 12.18
N SER A 108 13.62 -25.95 12.41
CA SER A 108 12.91 -25.25 11.32
C SER A 108 13.88 -24.52 10.39
N ARG A 109 15.04 -24.05 10.88
CA ARG A 109 16.07 -23.41 10.06
C ARG A 109 16.79 -24.42 9.17
N GLU A 110 17.25 -25.54 9.73
CA GLU A 110 17.91 -26.62 8.97
C GLU A 110 16.97 -27.15 7.88
N TYR A 111 15.72 -27.43 8.25
CA TYR A 111 14.69 -27.85 7.31
C TYR A 111 14.52 -26.84 6.16
N MET A 112 14.43 -25.55 6.47
CA MET A 112 14.26 -24.52 5.44
C MET A 112 15.46 -24.40 4.51
N VAL A 113 16.69 -24.54 5.03
CA VAL A 113 17.91 -24.52 4.21
C VAL A 113 17.93 -25.71 3.25
N ASP A 114 17.61 -26.91 3.72
CA ASP A 114 17.60 -28.11 2.89
C ASP A 114 16.51 -28.04 1.80
N VAL A 115 15.32 -27.56 2.17
CA VAL A 115 14.19 -27.40 1.25
C VAL A 115 14.52 -26.39 0.16
N VAL A 116 15.09 -25.23 0.51
CA VAL A 116 15.42 -24.18 -0.46
C VAL A 116 16.61 -24.57 -1.34
N LYS A 117 17.63 -25.25 -0.80
CA LYS A 117 18.72 -25.83 -1.62
C LYS A 117 18.23 -26.84 -2.64
N LYS A 118 17.26 -27.70 -2.26
CA LYS A 118 16.77 -28.78 -3.11
C LYS A 118 15.89 -28.29 -4.26
N GLU A 119 14.94 -27.41 -3.95
CA GLU A 119 13.94 -26.97 -4.92
C GLU A 119 14.43 -25.76 -5.75
N LYS A 120 15.43 -25.02 -5.26
CA LYS A 120 16.01 -23.78 -5.84
C LYS A 120 15.04 -22.62 -6.00
N VAL A 121 13.84 -22.85 -6.52
CA VAL A 121 12.77 -21.87 -6.67
C VAL A 121 11.46 -22.53 -6.25
N MET A 122 10.73 -21.91 -5.32
CA MET A 122 9.44 -22.42 -4.87
C MET A 122 8.45 -21.29 -4.58
N SER A 123 7.15 -21.61 -4.63
CA SER A 123 6.12 -20.68 -4.19
C SER A 123 6.08 -20.58 -2.67
N PHE A 124 5.74 -19.39 -2.16
CA PHE A 124 5.57 -19.16 -0.73
C PHE A 124 4.51 -20.07 -0.11
N GLU A 125 3.43 -20.39 -0.83
CA GLU A 125 2.39 -21.30 -0.33
C GLU A 125 2.92 -22.72 -0.08
N LYS A 126 3.80 -23.23 -0.96
CA LYS A 126 4.37 -24.59 -0.86
C LYS A 126 5.17 -24.79 0.43
N ILE A 127 5.78 -23.72 0.95
CA ILE A 127 6.55 -23.76 2.20
C ILE A 127 5.66 -24.08 3.41
N PHE A 128 4.41 -23.64 3.39
CA PHE A 128 3.47 -23.82 4.50
C PHE A 128 2.56 -25.04 4.37
N GLU A 129 2.62 -25.80 3.27
CA GLU A 129 1.83 -27.03 3.09
C GLU A 129 2.19 -28.11 4.13
N VAL A 130 3.45 -28.12 4.59
CA VAL A 130 3.98 -29.09 5.57
C VAL A 130 3.60 -28.71 7.02
N CYS A 131 3.06 -27.51 7.24
CA CYS A 131 2.71 -27.01 8.57
C CYS A 131 1.55 -27.79 9.19
N GLN A 132 1.76 -28.37 10.37
CA GLN A 132 0.74 -29.06 11.15
C GLN A 132 -0.04 -28.13 12.08
N ASP A 133 0.55 -27.02 12.52
CA ASP A 133 -0.08 -26.06 13.43
C ASP A 133 0.28 -24.62 13.08
N ARG A 134 -0.51 -23.68 13.61
CA ARG A 134 -0.23 -22.24 13.50
C ARG A 134 1.14 -21.89 14.09
N ILE A 135 1.53 -22.56 15.18
CA ILE A 135 2.84 -22.35 15.82
C ILE A 135 3.97 -22.79 14.89
N HIS A 136 3.85 -23.97 14.26
CA HIS A 136 4.82 -24.44 13.28
C HIS A 136 4.95 -23.47 12.08
N ALA A 137 3.83 -22.92 11.60
CA ALA A 137 3.86 -21.90 10.53
C ALA A 137 4.58 -20.62 10.95
N ILE A 138 4.45 -20.18 12.21
CA ILE A 138 5.18 -19.01 12.72
C ILE A 138 6.68 -19.29 12.75
N PHE A 139 7.11 -20.46 13.25
CA PHE A 139 8.53 -20.82 13.28
C PHE A 139 9.14 -20.88 11.88
N LEU A 140 8.46 -21.53 10.91
CA LEU A 140 8.93 -21.57 9.52
C LEU A 140 9.01 -20.17 8.89
N PHE A 141 8.06 -19.29 9.19
CA PHE A 141 8.10 -17.91 8.71
C PHE A 141 9.27 -17.12 9.32
N LEU A 142 9.51 -17.25 10.62
CA LEU A 142 10.66 -16.61 11.28
C LEU A 142 11.99 -17.14 10.73
N SER A 143 12.12 -18.47 10.56
CA SER A 143 13.31 -19.07 9.96
C SER A 143 13.52 -18.62 8.50
N MET A 144 12.45 -18.45 7.72
CA MET A 144 12.55 -17.88 6.37
C MET A 144 13.10 -16.44 6.42
N LEU A 145 12.56 -15.58 7.30
CA LEU A 145 13.02 -14.20 7.42
C LEU A 145 14.49 -14.11 7.86
N GLU A 146 14.92 -14.99 8.77
CA GLU A 146 16.33 -15.10 9.19
C GLU A 146 17.24 -15.46 7.99
N LEU A 147 16.81 -16.41 7.15
CA LEU A 147 17.59 -16.84 5.98
C LEU A 147 17.62 -15.78 4.87
N VAL A 148 16.54 -15.02 4.69
CA VAL A 148 16.51 -13.85 3.80
C VAL A 148 17.48 -12.78 4.31
N GLN A 149 17.46 -12.50 5.62
CA GLN A 149 18.39 -11.55 6.24
C GLN A 149 19.85 -11.99 6.06
N ALA A 150 20.14 -13.28 6.24
CA ALA A 150 21.47 -13.87 6.06
C ALA A 150 21.85 -14.11 4.57
N LYS A 151 21.04 -13.60 3.63
CA LYS A 151 21.22 -13.68 2.17
C LYS A 151 21.32 -15.10 1.61
N TYR A 152 20.79 -16.11 2.31
CA TYR A 152 20.69 -17.47 1.79
C TYR A 152 19.59 -17.64 0.75
N MET A 153 18.57 -16.78 0.79
CA MET A 153 17.45 -16.80 -0.16
C MET A 153 16.90 -15.40 -0.41
N THR A 154 16.26 -15.24 -1.56
CA THR A 154 15.62 -13.99 -2.00
C THR A 154 14.14 -14.24 -2.22
N ILE A 155 13.31 -13.25 -1.87
CA ILE A 155 11.86 -13.27 -2.14
C ILE A 155 11.58 -12.35 -3.32
N MET A 156 10.85 -12.86 -4.29
CA MET A 156 10.36 -12.13 -5.46
C MET A 156 8.83 -12.14 -5.50
N THR A 157 8.23 -11.13 -6.11
CA THR A 157 6.79 -11.10 -6.37
C THR A 157 6.51 -11.77 -7.71
N GLY A 158 5.66 -12.80 -7.73
CA GLY A 158 5.21 -13.46 -8.96
C GLY A 158 3.97 -12.78 -9.55
N ASP A 159 3.44 -13.33 -10.65
CA ASP A 159 2.23 -12.80 -11.28
C ASP A 159 1.01 -12.92 -10.36
N GLY A 160 0.28 -11.82 -10.20
CA GLY A 160 -0.93 -11.70 -9.38
C GLY A 160 -0.74 -10.93 -8.07
N ARG A 161 -1.85 -10.59 -7.40
CA ARG A 161 -1.79 -9.95 -6.08
C ARG A 161 -1.33 -10.97 -5.04
N ASN A 162 -0.34 -10.60 -4.23
CA ASN A 162 0.07 -11.36 -3.04
C ASN A 162 0.60 -12.77 -3.38
N ASN A 163 1.33 -12.90 -4.49
CA ASN A 163 2.00 -14.13 -4.88
C ASN A 163 3.51 -13.95 -4.71
N PHE A 164 4.12 -14.75 -3.84
CA PHE A 164 5.55 -14.66 -3.53
C PHE A 164 6.26 -15.93 -3.97
N ILE A 165 7.44 -15.75 -4.55
CA ILE A 165 8.34 -16.80 -4.98
C ILE A 165 9.61 -16.66 -4.16
N VAL A 166 10.09 -17.77 -3.59
CA VAL A 166 11.34 -17.85 -2.85
C VAL A 166 12.38 -18.54 -3.73
N GLU A 167 13.53 -17.89 -3.91
CA GLU A 167 14.65 -18.37 -4.69
C GLU A 167 15.90 -18.52 -3.80
N PHE A 168 16.61 -19.63 -3.95
CA PHE A 168 17.89 -19.86 -3.30
C PHE A 168 18.96 -18.94 -3.89
N ASN A 169 19.73 -18.27 -3.04
CA ASN A 169 20.82 -17.44 -3.50
C ASN A 169 22.10 -18.26 -3.70
N GLU A 170 22.33 -18.70 -4.94
CA GLU A 170 23.56 -19.41 -5.33
C GLU A 170 24.80 -18.49 -5.33
N ASN A 171 24.62 -17.17 -5.43
CA ASN A 171 25.69 -16.17 -5.51
C ASN A 171 26.03 -15.53 -4.14
N ARG A 172 25.84 -16.25 -3.04
CA ARG A 172 26.19 -15.74 -1.71
C ARG A 172 27.71 -15.57 -1.60
N GLU A 173 28.18 -14.33 -1.58
CA GLU A 173 29.51 -14.01 -1.05
C GLU A 173 29.53 -14.48 0.41
N GLU A 174 30.33 -15.50 0.72
CA GLU A 174 30.52 -15.94 2.11
C GLU A 174 30.93 -14.72 2.92
N GLU A 175 30.24 -14.47 4.05
CA GLU A 175 30.65 -13.43 4.98
C GLU A 175 32.12 -13.68 5.32
N VAL A 176 32.97 -12.72 4.96
CA VAL A 176 34.38 -12.71 5.35
C VAL A 176 34.37 -12.70 6.87
N VAL A 177 34.68 -13.85 7.47
CA VAL A 177 34.85 -13.97 8.91
C VAL A 177 36.06 -13.11 9.25
N PHE A 178 35.82 -11.89 9.73
CA PHE A 178 36.88 -11.10 10.32
C PHE A 178 37.26 -11.77 11.64
N GLU A 179 38.30 -12.60 11.60
CA GLU A 179 38.99 -13.05 12.80
C GLU A 179 39.52 -11.80 13.51
N LEU A 180 38.90 -11.47 14.65
CA LEU A 180 39.44 -10.49 15.58
C LEU A 180 40.66 -11.14 16.25
N ASN A 181 41.85 -10.80 15.77
CA ASN A 181 43.12 -11.03 16.48
C ASN A 181 43.20 -10.18 17.75
#